data_AF-A0A523ZD94-F1
#
_entry.id   AF-A0A523ZD94-F1
#
_cell.length_a   1.000
_cell.length_b   1.000
_cell.length_c   1.000
_cell.angle_alpha   90.00
_cell.angle_beta   90.00
_cell.angle_gamma   90.00
#
_symmetry.space_group_name_H-M   'P 1'
#
loop_
_entity.id
_entity.type
_entity.pdbx_description
1 polymer ?
#
loop_
_entity_poly.entity_id
_entity_poly.type
_entity_poly.pdbx_seq_one_letter_code
_entity_poly.pdbx_strand_id
1 'polypeptide(L)' 'MCALDLTDDPPEQKQLRDQAHRFAAEVLRPASIELDALSPEEVMAPESRLWDVFRETYKAGYHLGGFPP' A
#
# COMPACT_ATOMS: atom_id res chain seq x y z
N MET A 1 -18.06 0.17 19.96
CA MET A 1 -16.85 0.33 19.13
C MET A 1 -16.70 1.81 18.86
N CYS A 2 -15.80 2.51 19.56
CA CYS A 2 -15.44 3.87 19.14
C CYS A 2 -14.76 3.74 17.78
N ALA A 3 -15.39 4.25 16.72
CA ALA A 3 -14.65 4.57 15.52
C ALA A 3 -13.60 5.62 15.93
N LEU A 4 -12.32 5.39 15.61
CA LEU A 4 -11.34 6.46 15.68
C LEU A 4 -11.84 7.58 14.76
N ASP A 5 -12.23 8.71 15.32
CA ASP A 5 -12.60 9.89 14.55
C ASP A 5 -11.32 10.60 14.12
N LEU A 6 -10.73 10.16 13.00
CA LEU A 6 -9.49 10.69 12.42
C LEU A 6 -9.62 12.13 11.87
N THR A 7 -10.73 12.80 12.16
CA THR A 7 -11.05 14.16 11.68
C THR A 7 -10.26 15.23 12.42
N ASP A 8 -9.79 14.94 13.64
CA ASP A 8 -9.02 15.86 14.50
C ASP A 8 -7.49 15.68 14.40
N ASP A 9 -7.01 14.80 13.54
CA ASP A 9 -5.58 14.55 13.34
C ASP A 9 -4.81 15.83 12.95
N PRO A 10 -3.56 16.03 13.43
CA PRO A 10 -2.65 17.06 12.95
C PRO A 10 -2.50 17.02 11.42
N PRO A 11 -2.18 18.15 10.77
CA PRO A 11 -2.06 18.22 9.31
C PRO A 11 -1.11 17.17 8.71
N GLU A 12 0.02 16.87 9.36
CA GLU A 12 0.96 15.84 8.87
C GLU A 12 0.36 14.43 8.91
N GLN A 13 -0.44 14.11 9.93
CA GLN A 13 -1.11 12.81 10.05
C GLN A 13 -2.23 12.67 9.01
N LYS A 14 -3.00 13.75 8.78
CA LYS A 14 -3.99 13.81 7.69
C LYS A 14 -3.35 13.58 6.34
N GLN A 15 -2.22 14.25 6.07
CA GLN A 15 -1.49 14.09 4.81
C GLN A 15 -0.99 12.65 4.62
N LEU A 16 -0.38 12.06 5.65
CA LEU A 16 0.11 10.68 5.62
C LEU A 16 -1.04 9.69 5.36
N ARG A 17 -2.15 9.84 6.08
CA ARG A 17 -3.36 9.02 5.90
C ARG A 17 -3.90 9.13 4.47
N ASP A 18 -4.05 10.34 3.96
CA ASP A 18 -4.59 10.57 2.62
C ASP A 18 -3.67 9.99 1.53
N GLN A 19 -2.35 10.06 1.73
CA GLN A 19 -1.38 9.39 0.85
C GLN A 19 -1.52 7.86 0.93
N ALA A 20 -1.63 7.29 2.13
CA ALA A 20 -1.80 5.85 2.33
C ALA A 20 -3.12 5.34 1.72
N HIS A 21 -4.22 6.07 1.88
CA HIS A 21 -5.50 5.75 1.26
C HIS A 21 -5.43 5.77 -0.26
N ARG A 22 -4.80 6.79 -0.86
CA ARG A 22 -4.60 6.83 -2.32
C ARG A 22 -3.74 5.68 -2.80
N PHE A 23 -2.62 5.39 -2.13
CA PHE A 23 -1.77 4.25 -2.47
C PHE A 23 -2.54 2.93 -2.40
N ALA A 24 -3.35 2.73 -1.36
CA ALA A 24 -4.19 1.55 -1.23
C ALA A 24 -5.22 1.44 -2.37
N ALA A 25 -5.89 2.54 -2.72
CA ALA A 25 -6.93 2.56 -3.74
C ALA A 25 -6.37 2.41 -5.17
N GLU A 26 -5.24 3.05 -5.46
CA GLU A 26 -4.69 3.18 -6.82
C GLU A 26 -3.63 2.13 -7.15
N VAL A 27 -2.93 1.59 -6.14
CA VAL A 27 -1.84 0.62 -6.34
C VAL A 27 -2.21 -0.75 -5.78
N LEU A 28 -2.52 -0.83 -4.47
CA LEU A 28 -2.73 -2.14 -3.82
C LEU A 28 -4.01 -2.82 -4.27
N ARG A 29 -5.14 -2.10 -4.32
CA ARG A 29 -6.44 -2.72 -4.60
C ARG A 29 -6.52 -3.31 -6.02
N PRO A 30 -6.12 -2.60 -7.10
CA PRO A 30 -6.12 -3.18 -8.43
C PRO A 30 -5.19 -4.39 -8.53
N ALA A 31 -3.96 -4.29 -7.99
CA ALA A 31 -3.01 -5.40 -8.00
C ALA A 31 -3.54 -6.62 -7.23
N SER A 32 -4.22 -6.43 -6.08
CA SER A 32 -4.82 -7.55 -5.34
C SER A 32 -5.84 -8.32 -6.16
N ILE A 33 -6.68 -7.63 -6.94
CA ILE A 33 -7.71 -8.27 -7.76
C ILE A 33 -7.08 -9.11 -8.87
N GLU A 34 -6.01 -8.60 -9.48
CA GLU A 34 -5.25 -9.34 -10.49
C GLU A 34 -4.56 -10.56 -9.89
N LEU A 35 -3.90 -10.39 -8.74
CA LEU A 35 -3.12 -11.44 -8.08
C LEU A 35 -3.98 -12.54 -7.46
N ASP A 36 -5.17 -12.21 -6.94
CA ASP A 36 -6.09 -13.17 -6.29
C ASP A 36 -6.54 -14.30 -7.25
N ALA A 37 -6.47 -14.07 -8.56
CA ALA A 37 -6.86 -15.04 -9.59
C ALA A 37 -5.72 -16.00 -10.01
N LEU A 38 -4.49 -15.74 -9.59
CA LEU A 38 -3.30 -16.45 -10.06
C LEU A 38 -2.91 -17.61 -9.15
N SER A 39 -2.21 -18.60 -9.71
CA SER A 39 -1.53 -19.63 -8.91
C SER A 39 -0.35 -19.03 -8.13
N PRO A 40 0.12 -19.67 -7.04
CA PRO A 40 1.31 -19.21 -6.33
C PRO A 40 2.55 -19.07 -7.22
N GLU A 41 2.76 -19.98 -8.18
CA GLU A 41 3.86 -19.95 -9.15
C GLU A 41 3.77 -18.73 -10.06
N GLU A 42 2.56 -18.39 -10.51
CA GLU A 42 2.30 -17.20 -11.33
C GLU A 42 2.48 -15.90 -10.53
N VAL A 43 2.07 -15.87 -9.26
CA VAL A 43 2.28 -14.71 -8.37
C VAL A 43 3.77 -14.44 -8.13
N MET A 44 4.60 -15.47 -8.04
CA MET A 44 6.06 -15.29 -7.83
C MET A 44 6.87 -15.18 -9.12
N ALA A 45 6.25 -15.35 -10.29
CA ALA A 45 6.93 -15.23 -11.58
C ALA A 45 7.60 -13.84 -11.72
N PRO A 46 8.75 -13.73 -12.39
CA PRO A 46 9.48 -12.45 -12.53
C PRO A 46 8.64 -11.31 -13.13
N GLU A 47 7.67 -11.65 -13.97
CA GLU A 47 6.77 -10.75 -14.67
C GLU A 47 5.50 -10.40 -13.86
N SER A 48 5.37 -10.95 -12.65
CA SER A 48 4.19 -10.74 -11.80
C SER A 48 4.00 -9.27 -11.42
N ARG A 49 2.72 -8.86 -11.41
CA ARG A 49 2.27 -7.55 -10.95
C ARG A 49 2.70 -7.24 -9.51
N LEU A 50 2.94 -8.28 -8.69
CA LEU A 50 3.43 -8.15 -7.33
C LEU A 50 4.75 -7.36 -7.26
N TRP A 51 5.66 -7.56 -8.23
CA TRP A 51 6.95 -6.89 -8.22
C TRP A 51 6.85 -5.39 -8.50
N ASP A 52 5.88 -4.96 -9.30
CA ASP A 52 5.58 -3.54 -9.49
C ASP A 52 5.08 -2.91 -8.19
N VAL A 53 4.21 -3.61 -7.46
CA VAL A 53 3.71 -3.12 -6.16
C VAL A 53 4.86 -2.88 -5.19
N PHE A 54 5.83 -3.80 -5.14
CA PHE A 54 7.02 -3.60 -4.31
C PHE A 54 7.85 -2.40 -4.78
N ARG A 55 8.07 -2.22 -6.09
CA ARG A 55 8.77 -1.04 -6.61
C ARG A 55 8.10 0.27 -6.18
N GLU A 56 6.78 0.37 -6.31
CA GLU A 56 6.03 1.55 -5.89
C GLU A 56 6.04 1.74 -4.35
N THR A 57 5.97 0.66 -3.58
CA THR A 57 6.09 0.69 -2.11
C THR A 57 7.45 1.23 -1.67
N TYR A 58 8.53 0.82 -2.33
CA TYR A 58 9.88 1.30 -2.04
C TYR A 58 10.03 2.77 -2.41
N LYS A 59 9.54 3.18 -3.58
CA LYS A 59 9.53 4.58 -4.04
C LYS A 59 8.75 5.51 -3.10
N ALA A 60 7.65 5.02 -2.52
CA ALA A 60 6.86 5.75 -1.53
C ALA A 60 7.48 5.76 -0.11
N GLY A 61 8.56 5.03 0.13
CA GLY A 61 9.24 4.97 1.43
C GLY A 61 8.53 4.10 2.48
N TYR A 62 7.44 3.41 2.14
CA TYR A 62 6.67 2.64 3.13
C TYR A 62 7.42 1.46 3.74
N HIS A 63 8.42 0.93 3.04
CA HIS A 63 9.34 -0.09 3.57
C HIS A 63 10.18 0.38 4.77
N LEU A 64 10.28 1.69 5.00
CA LEU A 64 11.01 2.29 6.12
C LEU A 64 10.12 2.67 7.31
N GLY A 65 8.78 2.63 7.16
CA GLY A 65 7.86 3.21 8.14
C GLY A 65 7.92 2.61 9.55
N GLY A 66 8.46 1.39 9.70
CA GLY A 66 8.67 0.74 10.99
C GLY A 66 10.08 0.88 11.56
N PHE A 67 10.99 1.55 10.86
CA PHE A 67 12.40 1.67 11.24
C PHE A 67 12.72 3.08 11.76
N PRO A 68 13.72 3.22 12.65
CA PRO A 68 14.23 4.54 13.01
C PRO A 68 14.72 5.29 11.77
N PRO A 69 14.58 6.63 11.73
CA PRO A 69 15.15 7.45 10.68
C PRO A 69 16.69 7.43 10.68
#